data_AF-A0A254NAV3-F1
#
_entry.id   AF-A0A254NAV3-F1
#
_cell.length_a   1.000
_cell.length_b   1.000
_cell.length_c   1.000
_cell.angle_alpha   90.00
_cell.angle_beta   90.00
_cell.angle_gamma   90.00
#
_symmetry.space_group_name_H-M   'P 1'
#
loop_
_entity.id
_entity.type
_entity.pdbx_description
1 polymer ?
#
loop_
_entity_poly.entity_id
_entity_poly.type
_entity_poly.pdbx_seq_one_letter_code
_entity_poly.pdbx_strand_id
1 'polypeptide(L)'
;MRHVLSYANFLEENELDWRQFPMRVDERALIKFRGCLLRKVEMGELAITTATARMSAVILFYRFAQSKNLVSTQVPMWEERRVVVRYVDSVGFGRSMARASTDLHIPMRRRVGNSLEDGLYPLSATDVRALFAYLKSNQTTELALMLLIGLYTGARIGTITTLGKRNLRAARPDPQLKDIHLIRIGPGTSVKTKFDVSGDLMVPTELLLRLVAYSESTERLKREARADDKDKNILFLTRRAKRYSVNTVDRLVEKMRAEAIRQGLQFMDSFRFHQTRATFGTQLMRMLLGVMSATNALDFVRSAMLHKSEATTMRYIKFIENSKAKQELSSEYSRLFTGVEEKWGGREP
;
A
#
# COMPACT_ATOMS: atom_id res chain seq x y z
N MET A 1 1.47 18.76 1.82
CA MET A 1 0.67 19.83 2.46
C MET A 1 -0.08 19.38 3.72
N ARG A 2 -0.86 18.29 3.73
CA ARG A 2 -1.62 17.84 4.94
C ARG A 2 -0.79 17.72 6.24
N HIS A 3 0.47 17.31 6.13
CA HIS A 3 1.35 17.13 7.30
C HIS A 3 1.80 18.46 7.91
N VAL A 4 2.15 19.45 7.09
CA VAL A 4 2.53 20.80 7.54
C VAL A 4 1.30 21.55 8.03
N LEU A 5 0.14 21.36 7.39
CA LEU A 5 -1.14 21.90 7.89
C LEU A 5 -1.44 21.42 9.31
N SER A 6 -1.22 20.13 9.61
CA SER A 6 -1.38 19.62 10.97
C SER A 6 -0.46 20.28 11.99
N TYR A 7 0.69 20.80 11.55
CA TYR A 7 1.59 21.56 12.41
C TYR A 7 1.16 23.01 12.55
N ALA A 8 0.72 23.65 11.46
CA ALA A 8 0.15 25.00 11.47
C ALA A 8 -1.05 25.10 12.42
N ASN A 9 -2.01 24.18 12.32
CA ASN A 9 -3.15 24.14 13.24
C ASN A 9 -2.70 23.97 14.70
N PHE A 10 -1.69 23.13 14.95
CA PHE A 10 -1.15 22.96 16.30
C PHE A 10 -0.52 24.24 16.84
N LEU A 11 0.22 24.98 16.00
CA LEU A 11 0.81 26.27 16.38
C LEU A 11 -0.27 27.29 16.72
N GLU A 12 -1.31 27.38 15.90
CA GLU A 12 -2.46 28.28 16.13
C GLU A 12 -3.21 27.92 17.42
N GLU A 13 -3.55 26.65 17.61
CA GLU A 13 -4.24 26.14 18.81
C GLU A 13 -3.48 26.38 20.11
N ASN A 14 -2.15 26.49 20.05
CA ASN A 14 -1.27 26.64 21.22
C ASN A 14 -0.59 28.02 21.28
N GLU A 15 -0.98 28.95 20.40
CA GLU A 15 -0.44 30.32 20.32
C GLU A 15 1.10 30.37 20.23
N LEU A 16 1.69 29.46 19.44
CA LEU A 16 3.14 29.34 19.30
C LEU A 16 3.64 30.00 18.01
N ASP A 17 4.66 30.86 18.12
CA ASP A 17 5.38 31.35 16.95
C ASP A 17 6.43 30.34 16.52
N TRP A 18 6.26 29.80 15.31
CA TRP A 18 7.16 28.82 14.73
C TRP A 18 8.58 29.35 14.46
N ARG A 19 8.79 30.67 14.45
CA ARG A 19 10.09 31.31 14.23
C ARG A 19 10.90 31.46 15.51
N GLN A 20 10.28 31.28 16.67
CA GLN A 20 10.93 31.46 17.97
C GLN A 20 11.59 30.18 18.45
N PHE A 21 12.82 30.31 18.93
CA PHE A 21 13.61 29.22 19.52
C PHE A 21 14.07 29.61 20.93
N PRO A 22 13.19 29.51 21.94
CA PRO A 22 13.56 29.76 23.33
C PRO A 22 14.79 28.94 23.78
N MET A 23 15.52 29.47 24.76
CA MET A 23 16.66 28.76 25.38
C MET A 23 16.22 27.43 25.97
N ARG A 24 15.04 27.41 26.60
CA ARG A 24 14.39 26.20 27.11
C ARG A 24 13.88 25.34 25.95
N VAL A 25 14.48 24.16 25.79
CA VAL A 25 14.21 23.26 24.67
C VAL A 25 12.77 22.72 24.70
N ASP A 26 12.24 22.44 25.89
CA ASP A 26 10.87 21.99 26.14
C ASP A 26 9.80 23.02 25.73
N GLU A 27 10.15 24.30 25.70
CA GLU A 27 9.24 25.38 25.29
C GLU A 27 9.13 25.50 23.77
N ARG A 28 10.09 24.95 23.02
CA ARG A 28 10.14 25.05 21.55
C ARG A 28 8.96 24.35 20.90
N ALA A 29 8.37 25.00 19.90
CA ALA A 29 7.21 24.48 19.19
C ALA A 29 7.42 23.08 18.58
N LEU A 30 8.63 22.80 18.10
CA LEU A 30 9.02 21.50 17.55
C LEU A 30 8.94 20.36 18.58
N ILE A 31 9.35 20.63 19.82
CA ILE A 31 9.37 19.66 20.91
C ILE A 31 7.95 19.43 21.42
N LYS A 32 7.19 20.52 21.63
CA LYS A 32 5.76 20.44 22.01
C LYS A 32 4.94 19.67 20.98
N PHE A 33 5.16 19.94 19.67
CA PHE A 33 4.47 19.23 18.61
C PHE A 33 4.83 17.74 18.57
N ARG A 34 6.11 17.40 18.72
CA ARG A 34 6.54 16.00 18.85
C ARG A 34 5.84 15.30 20.01
N GLY A 35 5.79 15.94 21.18
CA GLY A 35 5.09 15.42 22.35
C GLY A 35 3.59 15.21 22.11
N CYS A 36 2.93 16.16 21.43
CA CYS A 36 1.53 16.02 21.01
C CYS A 36 1.33 14.81 20.09
N LEU A 37 2.22 14.60 19.11
CA LEU A 37 2.11 13.46 18.20
C LEU A 37 2.31 12.12 18.92
N LEU A 38 3.24 12.04 19.87
CA LEU A 38 3.46 10.84 20.67
C LEU A 38 2.24 10.49 21.53
N ARG A 39 1.66 11.47 22.23
CA ARG A 39 0.42 11.25 23.00
C ARG A 39 -0.73 10.72 22.14
N LYS A 40 -0.94 11.31 20.96
CA LYS A 40 -1.97 10.82 20.02
C LYS A 40 -1.71 9.39 19.52
N VAL A 41 -0.44 8.98 19.42
CA VAL A 41 -0.08 7.60 19.08
C VAL A 41 -0.37 6.66 20.24
N GLU A 42 -0.03 7.04 21.47
CA GLU A 42 -0.29 6.26 22.69
C GLU A 42 -1.79 6.04 22.91
N MET A 43 -2.61 7.07 22.66
CA MET A 43 -4.07 7.01 22.75
C MET A 43 -4.75 6.27 21.58
N GLY A 44 -3.98 5.81 20.58
CA GLY A 44 -4.51 5.11 19.41
C GLY A 44 -5.21 5.99 18.36
N GLU A 45 -5.25 7.31 18.57
CA GLU A 45 -5.86 8.29 17.66
C GLU A 45 -5.03 8.52 16.38
N LEU A 46 -3.73 8.23 16.44
CA LEU A 46 -2.80 8.47 15.36
C LEU A 46 -1.89 7.26 15.12
N ALA A 47 -1.78 6.83 13.86
CA ALA A 47 -0.79 5.81 13.50
C ALA A 47 0.64 6.36 13.64
N ILE A 48 1.54 5.58 14.22
CA ILE A 48 2.95 5.94 14.40
C ILE A 48 3.64 6.37 13.10
N THR A 49 3.29 5.72 11.98
CA THR A 49 3.80 6.07 10.64
C THR A 49 3.37 7.47 10.22
N THR A 50 2.14 7.87 10.56
CA THR A 50 1.61 9.20 10.26
C THR A 50 2.27 10.25 11.14
N ALA A 51 2.51 9.93 12.42
CA ALA A 51 3.27 10.79 13.32
C ALA A 51 4.69 11.04 12.79
N THR A 52 5.43 9.98 12.42
CA THR A 52 6.77 10.09 11.82
C THR A 52 6.76 10.89 10.52
N ALA A 53 5.76 10.69 9.65
CA ALA A 53 5.61 11.46 8.41
C ALA A 53 5.33 12.94 8.67
N ARG A 54 4.52 13.27 9.70
CA ARG A 54 4.27 14.66 10.13
C ARG A 54 5.55 15.34 10.59
N MET A 55 6.30 14.73 11.51
CA MET A 55 7.57 15.32 11.98
C MET A 55 8.58 15.47 10.84
N SER A 56 8.69 14.48 9.95
CA SER A 56 9.60 14.56 8.80
C SER A 56 9.26 15.74 7.89
N ALA A 57 7.97 15.99 7.64
CA ALA A 57 7.53 17.13 6.83
C ALA A 57 7.81 18.47 7.50
N VAL A 58 7.66 18.55 8.83
CA VAL A 58 7.99 19.76 9.61
C VAL A 58 9.49 20.03 9.58
N ILE A 59 10.34 19.01 9.78
CA ILE A 59 11.80 19.14 9.66
C ILE A 59 12.20 19.66 8.27
N LEU A 60 11.61 19.12 7.20
CA LEU A 60 11.85 19.60 5.84
C LEU A 60 11.39 21.05 5.64
N PHE A 61 10.25 21.44 6.21
CA PHE A 61 9.78 22.82 6.20
C PHE A 61 10.77 23.77 6.87
N TYR A 62 11.28 23.42 8.05
CA TYR A 62 12.27 24.24 8.76
C TYR A 62 13.62 24.32 8.04
N ARG A 63 14.09 23.23 7.42
CA ARG A 63 15.28 23.27 6.56
C ARG A 63 15.10 24.20 5.35
N PHE A 64 13.91 24.21 4.76
CA PHE A 64 13.57 25.16 3.71
C PHE A 64 13.50 26.60 4.24
N ALA A 65 12.86 26.83 5.39
CA ALA A 65 12.78 28.14 6.01
C ALA A 65 14.17 28.70 6.33
N GLN A 66 15.08 27.86 6.84
CA GLN A 66 16.46 28.21 7.12
C GLN A 66 17.23 28.60 5.84
N SER A 67 17.07 27.85 4.74
CA SER A 67 17.72 28.21 3.46
C SER A 67 17.18 29.49 2.82
N LYS A 68 16.04 29.97 3.30
CA LYS A 68 15.42 31.25 2.92
C LYS A 68 15.60 32.35 3.97
N ASN A 69 16.42 32.11 5.00
CA ASN A 69 16.66 33.04 6.11
C ASN A 69 15.38 33.50 6.83
N LEU A 70 14.35 32.64 6.88
CA LEU A 70 13.07 32.92 7.54
C LEU A 70 13.08 32.58 9.04
N VAL A 71 14.13 31.91 9.50
CA VAL A 71 14.34 31.51 10.90
C VAL A 71 15.80 31.78 11.28
N SER A 72 16.03 32.12 12.55
CA SER A 72 17.38 32.41 13.05
C SER A 72 18.30 31.19 12.94
N THR A 73 19.55 31.44 12.55
CA THR A 73 20.63 30.44 12.51
C THR A 73 21.53 30.48 13.75
N GLN A 74 21.30 31.44 14.65
CA GLN A 74 22.15 31.63 15.84
C GLN A 74 21.93 30.55 16.90
N VAL A 75 20.73 29.99 16.97
CA VAL A 75 20.37 28.91 17.91
C VAL A 75 20.02 27.66 17.10
N PRO A 76 20.64 26.50 17.37
CA PRO A 76 20.31 25.27 16.67
C PRO A 76 18.85 24.87 16.96
N MET A 77 18.10 24.58 15.90
CA MET A 77 16.68 24.20 15.99
C MET A 77 16.47 22.84 16.68
N TRP A 78 17.42 21.92 16.49
CA TRP A 78 17.44 20.55 17.01
C TRP A 78 18.88 20.01 17.06
N GLU A 79 19.11 18.92 17.79
CA GLU A 79 20.35 18.17 17.69
C GLU A 79 20.37 17.27 16.46
N GLU A 80 21.42 17.35 15.64
CA GLU A 80 21.68 16.38 14.57
C GLU A 80 22.68 15.31 15.01
N ARG A 81 22.34 14.05 14.75
CA ARG A 81 23.20 12.89 14.98
C ARG A 81 23.35 12.10 13.69
N ARG A 82 24.57 11.62 13.41
CA ARG A 82 24.83 10.71 12.28
C ARG A 82 24.43 9.30 12.69
N VAL A 83 23.39 8.76 12.06
CA VAL A 83 22.93 7.38 12.26
C VAL A 83 23.36 6.55 11.05
N VAL A 84 24.03 5.43 11.30
CA VAL A 84 24.39 4.49 10.24
C VAL A 84 23.20 3.58 9.97
N VAL A 85 22.62 3.72 8.79
CA VAL A 85 21.57 2.81 8.32
C VAL A 85 22.23 1.70 7.52
N ARG A 86 22.19 0.49 8.07
CA ARG A 86 22.61 -0.73 7.36
C ARG A 86 21.48 -1.18 6.43
N TYR A 87 21.82 -1.48 5.19
CA TYR A 87 20.90 -2.02 4.19
C TYR A 87 21.63 -3.02 3.30
N VAL A 88 20.88 -3.95 2.71
CA VAL A 88 21.41 -4.85 1.69
C VAL A 88 21.17 -4.19 0.33
N ASP A 89 22.22 -4.07 -0.48
CA ASP A 89 22.09 -3.49 -1.82
C ASP A 89 21.44 -4.48 -2.81
N SER A 90 21.29 -4.07 -4.07
CA SER A 90 20.66 -4.88 -5.11
C SER A 90 21.44 -6.14 -5.49
N VAL A 91 22.68 -6.29 -5.03
CA VAL A 91 23.57 -7.43 -5.30
C VAL A 91 23.86 -8.26 -4.05
N GLY A 92 23.13 -8.03 -2.95
CA GLY A 92 23.21 -8.86 -1.75
C GLY A 92 24.27 -8.43 -0.73
N PHE A 93 25.01 -7.35 -0.99
CA PHE A 93 26.06 -6.90 -0.07
C PHE A 93 25.50 -5.98 1.02
N GLY A 94 25.93 -6.22 2.26
CA GLY A 94 25.65 -5.33 3.38
C GLY A 94 26.35 -3.99 3.20
N ARG A 95 25.59 -2.93 2.93
CA ARG A 95 26.07 -1.56 2.88
C ARG A 95 25.61 -0.77 4.10
N SER A 96 26.34 0.29 4.38
CA SER A 96 26.05 1.24 5.44
C SER A 96 25.99 2.63 4.84
N MET A 97 24.89 3.35 5.05
CA MET A 97 24.77 4.76 4.68
C MET A 97 24.63 5.60 5.95
N ALA A 98 25.51 6.58 6.10
CA ALA A 98 25.36 7.59 7.15
C ALA A 98 24.20 8.51 6.78
N ARG A 99 23.23 8.64 7.68
CA ARG A 99 22.08 9.54 7.55
C ARG A 99 22.03 10.47 8.75
N ALA A 100 21.85 11.76 8.51
CA ALA A 100 21.52 12.70 9.58
C ALA A 100 20.12 12.40 10.13
N SER A 101 20.04 12.12 11.43
CA SER A 101 18.80 12.02 12.20
C SER A 101 18.75 13.16 13.20
N THR A 102 17.55 13.56 13.59
CA THR A 102 17.35 14.60 14.61
C THR A 102 16.84 13.98 15.91
N ASP A 103 17.05 14.64 17.04
CA ASP A 103 16.36 14.35 18.31
C ASP A 103 14.82 14.45 18.21
N LEU A 104 14.32 15.21 17.22
CA LEU A 104 12.90 15.29 16.87
C LEU A 104 12.31 14.00 16.25
N HIS A 105 13.13 12.98 16.01
CA HIS A 105 12.69 11.71 15.45
C HIS A 105 11.64 11.02 16.34
N ILE A 106 10.59 10.48 15.71
CA ILE A 106 9.59 9.64 16.37
C ILE A 106 10.04 8.18 16.22
N PRO A 107 10.39 7.49 17.32
CA PRO A 107 10.92 6.13 17.27
C PRO A 107 9.86 5.15 16.78
N MET A 108 10.01 4.66 15.55
CA MET A 108 9.10 3.68 14.98
C MET A 108 9.57 2.26 15.29
N ARG A 109 8.95 1.59 16.27
CA ARG A 109 9.09 0.15 16.43
C ARG A 109 8.14 -0.54 15.44
N ARG A 110 8.67 -1.36 14.54
CA ARG A 110 7.83 -2.14 13.61
C ARG A 110 7.01 -3.14 14.42
N ARG A 111 5.71 -3.24 14.13
CA ARG A 111 4.88 -4.32 14.70
C ARG A 111 5.53 -5.66 14.35
N VAL A 112 5.68 -6.52 15.35
CA VAL A 112 6.16 -7.89 15.16
C VAL A 112 5.07 -8.66 14.40
N GLY A 113 5.41 -9.27 13.27
CA GLY A 113 4.47 -10.06 12.49
C GLY A 113 4.78 -10.07 10.99
N ASN A 114 4.31 -11.11 10.31
CA ASN A 114 4.55 -11.35 8.87
C ASN A 114 3.48 -10.70 8.00
N SER A 115 3.14 -9.45 8.24
CA SER A 115 2.24 -8.74 7.33
C SER A 115 2.90 -8.57 5.95
N LEU A 116 2.09 -8.42 4.91
CA LEU A 116 2.50 -8.08 3.55
C LEU A 116 2.11 -6.64 3.25
N GLU A 117 2.56 -6.09 2.11
CA GLU A 117 2.14 -4.78 1.56
C GLU A 117 1.59 -3.76 2.58
N ASP A 118 2.48 -3.07 3.30
CA ASP A 118 2.13 -2.03 4.29
C ASP A 118 1.23 -2.47 5.47
N GLY A 119 1.25 -3.75 5.85
CA GLY A 119 0.55 -4.26 7.04
C GLY A 119 -0.65 -5.16 6.74
N LEU A 120 -0.87 -5.49 5.47
CA LEU A 120 -2.03 -6.19 4.97
C LEU A 120 -1.82 -7.71 4.87
N TYR A 121 -2.92 -8.45 4.97
CA TYR A 121 -2.96 -9.89 4.74
C TYR A 121 -3.64 -10.18 3.38
N PRO A 122 -3.21 -11.22 2.66
CA PRO A 122 -3.88 -11.65 1.44
C PRO A 122 -5.27 -12.18 1.78
N LEU A 123 -6.23 -12.01 0.86
CA LEU A 123 -7.55 -12.60 0.99
C LEU A 123 -7.47 -14.14 0.94
N SER A 124 -8.32 -14.80 1.71
CA SER A 124 -8.48 -16.25 1.58
C SER A 124 -9.15 -16.60 0.25
N ALA A 125 -9.03 -17.85 -0.21
CA ALA A 125 -9.70 -18.29 -1.43
C ALA A 125 -11.24 -18.13 -1.34
N THR A 126 -11.81 -18.30 -0.14
CA THR A 126 -13.23 -18.10 0.12
C THR A 126 -13.60 -16.62 0.00
N ASP A 127 -12.81 -15.72 0.60
CA ASP A 127 -13.06 -14.27 0.52
C ASP A 127 -12.90 -13.73 -0.89
N VAL A 128 -11.93 -14.26 -1.65
CA VAL A 128 -11.78 -13.92 -3.08
C VAL A 128 -13.05 -14.30 -3.84
N ARG A 129 -13.57 -15.52 -3.68
CA ARG A 129 -14.82 -15.95 -4.34
C ARG A 129 -16.01 -15.08 -3.92
N ALA A 130 -16.16 -14.78 -2.64
CA ALA A 130 -17.21 -13.91 -2.12
C ALA A 130 -17.10 -12.49 -2.71
N LEU A 131 -15.89 -11.93 -2.80
CA LEU A 131 -15.63 -10.64 -3.43
C LEU A 131 -16.02 -10.66 -4.92
N PHE A 132 -15.64 -11.69 -5.68
CA PHE A 132 -16.03 -11.83 -7.09
C PHE A 132 -17.56 -11.83 -7.27
N ALA A 133 -18.27 -12.63 -6.47
CA ALA A 133 -19.73 -12.69 -6.51
C ALA A 133 -20.36 -11.32 -6.20
N TYR A 134 -19.87 -10.65 -5.16
CA TYR A 134 -20.35 -9.33 -4.76
C TYR A 134 -20.10 -8.27 -5.85
N LEU A 135 -18.90 -8.24 -6.45
CA LEU A 135 -18.54 -7.28 -7.50
C LEU A 135 -19.40 -7.42 -8.76
N LYS A 136 -19.82 -8.64 -9.11
CA LYS A 136 -20.63 -8.91 -10.30
C LYS A 136 -22.01 -8.24 -10.24
N SER A 137 -22.61 -8.18 -9.05
CA SER A 137 -24.01 -7.77 -8.89
C SER A 137 -24.18 -6.38 -8.25
N ASN A 138 -23.20 -5.89 -7.50
CA ASN A 138 -23.41 -4.73 -6.61
C ASN A 138 -22.55 -3.50 -6.93
N GLN A 139 -21.58 -3.60 -7.85
CA GLN A 139 -20.61 -2.52 -8.09
C GLN A 139 -20.56 -2.07 -9.54
N THR A 140 -20.05 -0.85 -9.76
CA THR A 140 -19.89 -0.35 -11.12
C THR A 140 -18.84 -1.16 -11.87
N THR A 141 -19.02 -1.29 -13.19
CA THR A 141 -18.09 -2.01 -14.06
C THR A 141 -16.65 -1.53 -13.88
N GLU A 142 -16.44 -0.23 -13.68
CA GLU A 142 -15.11 0.35 -13.50
C GLU A 142 -14.47 -0.10 -12.18
N LEU A 143 -15.19 -0.04 -11.06
CA LEU A 143 -14.65 -0.47 -9.77
C LEU A 143 -14.36 -1.97 -9.77
N ALA A 144 -15.28 -2.76 -10.33
CA ALA A 144 -15.09 -4.20 -10.49
C ALA A 144 -13.84 -4.49 -11.33
N LEU A 145 -13.70 -3.90 -12.53
CA LEU A 145 -12.54 -4.10 -13.39
C LEU A 145 -11.23 -3.61 -12.76
N MET A 146 -11.24 -2.49 -12.02
CA MET A 146 -10.05 -2.03 -11.29
C MET A 146 -9.61 -3.05 -10.24
N LEU A 147 -10.52 -3.60 -9.44
CA LEU A 147 -10.22 -4.65 -8.46
C LEU A 147 -9.77 -5.96 -9.11
N LEU A 148 -10.37 -6.34 -10.24
CA LEU A 148 -9.96 -7.50 -11.03
C LEU A 148 -8.51 -7.35 -11.52
N ILE A 149 -8.14 -6.20 -12.09
CA ILE A 149 -6.75 -5.94 -12.48
C ILE A 149 -5.82 -6.09 -11.26
N GLY A 150 -6.22 -5.54 -10.11
CA GLY A 150 -5.47 -5.70 -8.86
C GLY A 150 -5.28 -7.15 -8.42
N LEU A 151 -6.30 -8.01 -8.59
CA LEU A 151 -6.28 -9.43 -8.20
C LEU A 151 -5.48 -10.30 -9.18
N TYR A 152 -5.60 -10.05 -10.48
CA TYR A 152 -4.98 -10.88 -11.51
C TYR A 152 -3.54 -10.47 -11.86
N THR A 153 -3.15 -9.23 -11.59
CA THR A 153 -1.84 -8.70 -12.02
C THR A 153 -1.02 -8.12 -10.87
N GLY A 154 -1.64 -7.96 -9.69
CA GLY A 154 -1.03 -7.26 -8.56
C GLY A 154 -0.77 -5.78 -8.80
N ALA A 155 -1.29 -5.17 -9.88
CA ALA A 155 -1.01 -3.77 -10.19
C ALA A 155 -1.43 -2.82 -9.05
N ARG A 156 -0.63 -1.77 -8.82
CA ARG A 156 -0.96 -0.73 -7.85
C ARG A 156 -2.07 0.17 -8.40
N ILE A 157 -2.91 0.74 -7.54
CA ILE A 157 -3.99 1.67 -7.93
C ILE A 157 -3.47 2.80 -8.83
N GLY A 158 -2.29 3.37 -8.53
CA GLY A 158 -1.68 4.41 -9.35
C GLY A 158 -1.42 3.97 -10.80
N THR A 159 -1.02 2.71 -11.00
CA THR A 159 -0.83 2.10 -12.32
C THR A 159 -2.17 1.86 -12.99
N ILE A 160 -3.13 1.27 -12.29
CA ILE A 160 -4.46 0.96 -12.82
C ILE A 160 -5.20 2.24 -13.27
N THR A 161 -5.15 3.28 -12.45
CA THR A 161 -5.81 4.58 -12.73
C THR A 161 -5.11 5.42 -13.81
N THR A 162 -3.99 4.95 -14.36
CA THR A 162 -3.29 5.57 -15.48
C THR A 162 -3.16 4.66 -16.70
N LEU A 163 -3.71 3.44 -16.62
CA LEU A 163 -3.77 2.52 -17.75
C LEU A 163 -4.65 3.10 -18.85
N GLY A 164 -4.17 3.06 -20.10
CA GLY A 164 -4.88 3.61 -21.25
C GLY A 164 -5.31 2.55 -22.27
N LYS A 165 -6.25 2.92 -23.15
CA LYS A 165 -6.73 2.04 -24.23
C LYS A 165 -5.61 1.66 -25.20
N ARG A 166 -4.74 2.62 -25.53
CA ARG A 166 -3.55 2.35 -26.36
C ARG A 166 -2.63 1.29 -25.74
N ASN A 167 -2.54 1.23 -24.40
CA ASN A 167 -1.75 0.21 -23.73
C ASN A 167 -2.37 -1.18 -23.86
N LEU A 168 -3.71 -1.29 -23.81
CA LEU A 168 -4.40 -2.56 -24.06
C LEU A 168 -4.19 -3.04 -25.50
N ARG A 169 -4.28 -2.14 -26.48
CA ARG A 169 -4.08 -2.46 -27.90
C ARG A 169 -2.64 -2.83 -28.24
N ALA A 170 -1.69 -2.28 -27.49
CA ALA A 170 -0.27 -2.59 -27.63
C ALA A 170 0.15 -3.80 -26.78
N ALA A 171 -0.79 -4.51 -26.13
CA ALA A 171 -0.49 -5.72 -25.41
C ALA A 171 0.03 -6.78 -26.38
N ARG A 172 1.08 -7.50 -25.97
CA ARG A 172 1.69 -8.58 -26.76
C ARG A 172 1.51 -9.91 -26.05
N PRO A 173 1.33 -11.04 -26.75
CA PRO A 173 1.35 -12.34 -26.08
C PRO A 173 2.70 -12.57 -25.41
N ASP A 174 2.68 -13.24 -24.26
CA ASP A 174 3.90 -13.74 -23.63
C ASP A 174 4.45 -14.91 -24.45
N PRO A 175 5.75 -14.96 -24.77
CA PRO A 175 6.33 -16.01 -25.61
C PRO A 175 6.39 -17.39 -24.93
N GLN A 176 6.33 -17.45 -23.60
CA GLN A 176 6.48 -18.68 -22.81
C GLN A 176 5.19 -19.06 -22.09
N LEU A 177 4.36 -18.08 -21.72
CA LEU A 177 3.13 -18.31 -20.98
C LEU A 177 1.92 -18.21 -21.89
N LYS A 178 1.34 -19.37 -22.20
CA LYS A 178 0.05 -19.44 -22.91
C LYS A 178 -1.01 -18.66 -22.14
N ASP A 179 -1.89 -17.98 -22.89
CA ASP A 179 -3.02 -17.21 -22.36
C ASP A 179 -2.64 -16.04 -21.43
N ILE A 180 -1.40 -15.57 -21.51
CA ILE A 180 -0.92 -14.35 -20.86
C ILE A 180 -0.49 -13.34 -21.93
N HIS A 181 -0.83 -12.08 -21.69
CA HIS A 181 -0.36 -10.93 -22.45
C HIS A 181 0.43 -9.97 -21.56
N LEU A 182 1.44 -9.33 -22.15
CA LEU A 182 2.31 -8.36 -21.52
C LEU A 182 1.90 -6.95 -21.93
N ILE A 183 1.60 -6.10 -20.95
CA ILE A 183 1.34 -4.68 -21.14
C ILE A 183 2.51 -3.86 -20.57
N ARG A 184 3.23 -3.16 -21.44
CA ARG A 184 4.34 -2.29 -21.01
C ARG A 184 3.84 -1.12 -20.16
N ILE A 185 4.48 -0.92 -19.01
CA ILE A 185 4.20 0.15 -18.04
C ILE A 185 5.47 0.82 -17.53
N GLY A 186 5.32 2.00 -16.90
CA GLY A 186 6.43 2.79 -16.36
C GLY A 186 6.94 3.88 -17.32
N PRO A 187 8.12 4.46 -17.07
CA PRO A 187 8.68 5.51 -17.90
C PRO A 187 8.76 5.15 -19.39
N GLY A 188 8.52 6.13 -20.25
CA GLY A 188 8.37 5.92 -21.70
C GLY A 188 6.96 5.45 -22.11
N THR A 189 6.10 5.15 -21.15
CA THR A 189 4.66 4.92 -21.37
C THR A 189 3.83 6.03 -20.70
N SER A 190 2.52 6.04 -20.96
CA SER A 190 1.57 6.92 -20.24
C SER A 190 1.13 6.36 -18.88
N VAL A 191 1.62 5.17 -18.48
CA VAL A 191 1.19 4.46 -17.28
C VAL A 191 2.21 4.65 -16.15
N LYS A 192 1.75 5.18 -15.02
CA LYS A 192 2.60 5.47 -13.87
C LYS A 192 2.90 4.21 -13.05
N THR A 193 4.13 4.12 -12.56
CA THR A 193 4.56 3.08 -11.62
C THR A 193 5.18 3.70 -10.38
N LYS A 194 5.25 2.93 -9.29
CA LYS A 194 5.88 3.41 -8.05
C LYS A 194 7.39 3.49 -8.29
N PHE A 195 8.00 4.63 -7.99
CA PHE A 195 9.43 4.91 -8.20
C PHE A 195 9.89 4.79 -9.66
N ASP A 196 8.99 5.03 -10.62
CA ASP A 196 9.33 5.06 -12.05
C ASP A 196 10.01 3.78 -12.55
N VAL A 197 9.64 2.64 -11.98
CA VAL A 197 10.13 1.32 -12.42
C VAL A 197 9.43 0.93 -13.73
N SER A 198 10.22 0.64 -14.76
CA SER A 198 9.75 0.06 -16.01
C SER A 198 9.53 -1.44 -15.90
N GLY A 199 8.52 -1.96 -16.59
CA GLY A 199 8.31 -3.40 -16.75
C GLY A 199 7.00 -3.71 -17.46
N ASP A 200 6.57 -4.96 -17.38
CA ASP A 200 5.36 -5.45 -18.03
C ASP A 200 4.35 -5.93 -16.98
N LEU A 201 3.07 -5.58 -17.16
CA LEU A 201 1.97 -6.27 -16.46
C LEU A 201 1.66 -7.56 -17.20
N MET A 202 1.69 -8.66 -16.46
CA MET A 202 1.24 -9.97 -16.94
C MET A 202 -0.27 -10.05 -16.76
N VAL A 203 -1.02 -10.02 -17.86
CA VAL A 203 -2.48 -9.95 -17.87
C VAL A 203 -3.04 -11.20 -18.54
N PRO A 204 -3.88 -12.00 -17.86
CA PRO A 204 -4.57 -13.12 -18.50
C PRO A 204 -5.40 -12.66 -19.70
N THR A 205 -5.40 -13.44 -20.77
CA THR A 205 -6.12 -13.13 -22.03
C THR A 205 -7.58 -12.78 -21.78
N GLU A 206 -8.27 -13.53 -20.93
CA GLU A 206 -9.68 -13.26 -20.64
C GLU A 206 -9.91 -11.90 -19.96
N LEU A 207 -9.02 -11.51 -19.04
CA LEU A 207 -9.08 -10.18 -18.45
C LEU A 207 -8.78 -9.11 -19.49
N LEU A 208 -7.77 -9.28 -20.33
CA LEU A 208 -7.44 -8.33 -21.40
C LEU A 208 -8.64 -8.11 -22.34
N LEU A 209 -9.27 -9.19 -22.82
CA LEU A 209 -10.45 -9.12 -23.68
C LEU A 209 -11.59 -8.34 -23.01
N ARG A 210 -11.82 -8.58 -21.72
CA ARG A 210 -12.86 -7.87 -20.95
C ARG A 210 -12.54 -6.37 -20.82
N LEU A 211 -11.28 -6.00 -20.66
CA LEU A 211 -10.84 -4.61 -20.60
C LEU A 211 -10.98 -3.92 -21.97
N VAL A 212 -10.64 -4.62 -23.06
CA VAL A 212 -10.82 -4.12 -24.44
C VAL A 212 -12.31 -3.88 -24.72
N ALA A 213 -13.17 -4.86 -24.42
CA ALA A 213 -14.61 -4.74 -24.58
C ALA A 213 -15.19 -3.55 -23.78
N TYR A 214 -14.77 -3.38 -22.52
CA TYR A 214 -15.16 -2.21 -21.73
C TYR A 214 -14.66 -0.89 -22.37
N SER A 215 -13.44 -0.88 -22.93
CA SER A 215 -12.86 0.31 -23.55
C SER A 215 -13.65 0.81 -24.77
N GLU A 216 -14.42 -0.08 -25.39
CA GLU A 216 -15.25 0.16 -26.57
C GLU A 216 -16.75 0.25 -26.23
N SER A 217 -17.12 0.04 -24.97
CA SER A 217 -18.51 0.14 -24.52
C SER A 217 -19.07 1.55 -24.70
N THR A 218 -20.36 1.65 -25.01
CA THR A 218 -21.07 2.93 -25.19
C THR A 218 -20.88 3.85 -24.00
N GLU A 219 -20.96 3.33 -22.77
CA GLU A 219 -20.77 4.11 -21.55
C GLU A 219 -19.36 4.69 -21.44
N ARG A 220 -18.34 3.91 -21.79
CA ARG A 220 -16.97 4.42 -21.81
C ARG A 220 -16.76 5.44 -22.92
N LEU A 221 -17.28 5.21 -24.13
CA LEU A 221 -17.15 6.14 -25.26
C LEU A 221 -17.84 7.48 -24.99
N LYS A 222 -19.03 7.49 -24.38
CA LYS A 222 -19.72 8.71 -23.95
C LYS A 222 -18.89 9.54 -22.96
N ARG A 223 -18.17 8.88 -22.04
CA ARG A 223 -17.27 9.56 -21.11
C ARG A 223 -16.01 10.09 -21.81
N GLU A 224 -15.53 9.41 -22.85
CA GLU A 224 -14.43 9.91 -23.68
C GLU A 224 -14.74 11.24 -24.33
N ALA A 225 -15.92 11.33 -24.95
CA ALA A 225 -16.34 12.49 -25.70
C ALA A 225 -16.37 13.76 -24.83
N ARG A 226 -16.61 13.61 -23.52
CA ARG A 226 -16.63 14.70 -22.53
C ARG A 226 -15.31 14.88 -21.77
N ALA A 227 -14.33 14.01 -21.97
CA ALA A 227 -13.07 14.06 -21.24
C ALA A 227 -12.14 15.12 -21.82
N ASP A 228 -11.28 15.69 -20.97
CA ASP A 228 -10.17 16.53 -21.43
C ASP A 228 -9.28 15.71 -22.38
N ASP A 229 -8.67 16.34 -23.40
CA ASP A 229 -7.88 15.63 -24.41
C ASP A 229 -6.78 14.73 -23.82
N LYS A 230 -6.14 15.19 -22.73
CA LYS A 230 -5.12 14.43 -21.99
C LYS A 230 -5.65 13.14 -21.35
N ASP A 231 -6.94 13.08 -21.05
CA ASP A 231 -7.60 11.96 -20.34
C ASP A 231 -8.36 11.04 -21.31
N LYS A 232 -8.57 11.42 -22.57
CA LYS A 232 -9.33 10.60 -23.55
C LYS A 232 -8.79 9.18 -23.70
N ASN A 233 -7.47 8.99 -23.62
CA ASN A 233 -6.85 7.67 -23.69
C ASN A 233 -7.02 6.84 -22.40
N ILE A 234 -7.31 7.45 -21.25
CA ILE A 234 -7.35 6.74 -19.96
C ILE A 234 -8.50 5.74 -19.93
N LEU A 235 -8.23 4.50 -19.54
CA LEU A 235 -9.20 3.42 -19.55
C LEU A 235 -10.39 3.71 -18.64
N PHE A 236 -10.14 4.08 -17.39
CA PHE A 236 -11.20 4.33 -16.41
C PHE A 236 -11.45 5.83 -16.22
N LEU A 237 -12.63 6.27 -16.65
CA LEU A 237 -13.12 7.64 -16.47
C LEU A 237 -14.34 7.63 -15.55
N THR A 238 -14.38 8.59 -14.64
CA THR A 238 -15.55 8.83 -13.76
C THR A 238 -16.78 9.23 -14.57
N ARG A 239 -17.97 9.21 -13.95
CA ARG A 239 -19.20 9.72 -14.58
C ARG A 239 -19.07 11.16 -15.08
N ARG A 240 -18.24 11.97 -14.41
CA ARG A 240 -17.88 13.36 -14.78
C ARG A 240 -16.76 13.46 -15.82
N ALA A 241 -16.41 12.35 -16.49
CA ALA A 241 -15.39 12.27 -17.54
C ALA A 241 -13.97 12.70 -17.09
N LYS A 242 -13.68 12.63 -15.80
CA LYS A 242 -12.33 12.82 -15.25
C LYS A 242 -11.69 11.49 -14.90
N ARG A 243 -10.37 11.41 -15.02
CA ARG A 243 -9.58 10.26 -14.56
C ARG A 243 -9.79 9.98 -13.07
N TYR A 244 -9.88 8.70 -12.69
CA TYR A 244 -9.86 8.30 -11.29
C TYR A 244 -8.51 8.63 -10.63
N SER A 245 -8.53 9.17 -9.42
CA SER A 245 -7.34 9.28 -8.59
C SER A 245 -7.26 8.12 -7.60
N VAL A 246 -6.07 7.86 -7.03
CA VAL A 246 -5.90 6.86 -5.96
C VAL A 246 -6.89 7.11 -4.81
N ASN A 247 -6.97 8.36 -4.33
CA ASN A 247 -7.92 8.76 -3.28
C ASN A 247 -9.38 8.54 -3.68
N THR A 248 -9.73 8.71 -4.95
CA THR A 248 -11.09 8.49 -5.43
C THR A 248 -11.44 7.00 -5.37
N VAL A 249 -10.50 6.13 -5.77
CA VAL A 249 -10.69 4.67 -5.70
C VAL A 249 -10.75 4.21 -4.26
N ASP A 250 -9.88 4.71 -3.38
CA ASP A 250 -9.90 4.35 -1.95
C ASP A 250 -11.25 4.68 -1.30
N ARG A 251 -11.84 5.84 -1.60
CA ARG A 251 -13.18 6.22 -1.13
C ARG A 251 -14.28 5.32 -1.69
N LEU A 252 -14.16 4.89 -2.95
CA LEU A 252 -15.11 3.94 -3.53
C LEU A 252 -15.03 2.58 -2.85
N VAL A 253 -13.82 2.10 -2.55
CA VAL A 253 -13.62 0.86 -1.80
C VAL A 253 -14.14 0.98 -0.38
N GLU A 254 -13.96 2.13 0.27
CA GLU A 254 -14.53 2.39 1.61
C GLU A 254 -16.07 2.34 1.60
N LYS A 255 -16.70 2.97 0.61
CA LYS A 255 -18.16 2.90 0.44
C LYS A 255 -18.63 1.48 0.13
N MET A 256 -17.93 0.80 -0.78
CA MET A 256 -18.19 -0.59 -1.16
C MET A 256 -18.14 -1.52 0.06
N ARG A 257 -17.15 -1.30 0.93
CA ARG A 257 -16.99 -2.04 2.19
C ARG A 257 -18.21 -1.87 3.10
N ALA A 258 -18.63 -0.64 3.35
CA ALA A 258 -19.79 -0.38 4.21
C ALA A 258 -21.06 -1.06 3.69
N GLU A 259 -21.26 -1.07 2.37
CA GLU A 259 -22.36 -1.81 1.74
C GLU A 259 -22.22 -3.32 1.90
N ALA A 260 -21.04 -3.88 1.62
CA ALA A 260 -20.83 -5.32 1.68
C ALA A 260 -21.01 -5.89 3.09
N ILE A 261 -20.60 -5.15 4.12
CA ILE A 261 -20.79 -5.54 5.53
C ILE A 261 -22.28 -5.63 5.86
N ARG A 262 -23.10 -4.68 5.37
CA ARG A 262 -24.57 -4.72 5.55
C ARG A 262 -25.21 -5.94 4.89
N GLN A 263 -24.55 -6.51 3.89
CA GLN A 263 -24.97 -7.74 3.21
C GLN A 263 -24.31 -9.00 3.81
N GLY A 264 -23.65 -8.91 4.97
CA GLY A 264 -23.10 -10.05 5.71
C GLY A 264 -21.66 -10.43 5.35
N LEU A 265 -20.96 -9.69 4.47
CA LEU A 265 -19.57 -9.98 4.12
C LEU A 265 -18.61 -9.41 5.17
N GLN A 266 -18.47 -10.10 6.31
CA GLN A 266 -17.68 -9.63 7.46
C GLN A 266 -16.20 -9.39 7.14
N PHE A 267 -15.60 -10.17 6.23
CA PHE A 267 -14.20 -9.97 5.82
C PHE A 267 -13.93 -8.58 5.23
N MET A 268 -14.98 -7.88 4.79
CA MET A 268 -14.86 -6.56 4.17
C MET A 268 -14.48 -5.47 5.17
N ASP A 269 -14.69 -5.65 6.49
CA ASP A 269 -14.39 -4.62 7.50
C ASP A 269 -12.96 -4.08 7.43
N SER A 270 -11.99 -4.97 7.22
CA SER A 270 -10.59 -4.60 7.05
C SER A 270 -10.17 -4.44 5.59
N PHE A 271 -11.10 -4.59 4.63
CA PHE A 271 -10.74 -4.63 3.22
C PHE A 271 -10.11 -3.32 2.74
N ARG A 272 -8.99 -3.46 2.04
CA ARG A 272 -8.29 -2.38 1.33
C ARG A 272 -8.00 -2.84 -0.08
N PHE A 273 -8.07 -1.92 -1.05
CA PHE A 273 -7.71 -2.24 -2.43
C PHE A 273 -6.35 -2.92 -2.52
N HIS A 274 -5.36 -2.44 -1.76
CA HIS A 274 -4.00 -2.96 -1.82
C HIS A 274 -3.87 -4.42 -1.32
N GLN A 275 -4.90 -4.98 -0.67
CA GLN A 275 -4.96 -6.43 -0.43
C GLN A 275 -5.09 -7.26 -1.70
N THR A 276 -5.63 -6.72 -2.80
CA THR A 276 -5.65 -7.46 -4.08
C THR A 276 -4.23 -7.80 -4.52
N ARG A 277 -3.30 -6.85 -4.30
CA ARG A 277 -1.88 -7.02 -4.62
C ARG A 277 -1.18 -8.00 -3.68
N ALA A 278 -1.47 -7.94 -2.37
CA ALA A 278 -0.97 -8.94 -1.42
C ALA A 278 -1.48 -10.34 -1.79
N THR A 279 -2.76 -10.45 -2.14
CA THR A 279 -3.40 -11.70 -2.59
C THR A 279 -2.71 -12.25 -3.83
N PHE A 280 -2.54 -11.44 -4.87
CA PHE A 280 -1.82 -11.82 -6.09
C PHE A 280 -0.41 -12.34 -5.79
N GLY A 281 0.39 -11.55 -5.07
CA GLY A 281 1.78 -11.92 -4.78
C GLY A 281 1.90 -13.21 -3.96
N THR A 282 1.00 -13.44 -3.00
CA THR A 282 0.97 -14.68 -2.22
C THR A 282 0.60 -15.88 -3.06
N GLN A 283 -0.42 -15.77 -3.92
CA GLN A 283 -0.83 -16.89 -4.77
C GLN A 283 0.24 -17.22 -5.81
N LEU A 284 0.79 -16.19 -6.47
CA LEU A 284 1.87 -16.38 -7.44
C LEU A 284 3.10 -17.03 -6.81
N MET A 285 3.55 -16.52 -5.66
CA MET A 285 4.67 -17.10 -4.91
C MET A 285 4.39 -18.56 -4.53
N ARG A 286 3.19 -18.87 -4.03
CA ARG A 286 2.80 -20.24 -3.65
C ARG A 286 2.85 -21.21 -4.82
N MET A 287 2.35 -20.80 -6.00
CA MET A 287 2.42 -21.63 -7.21
C MET A 287 3.87 -21.86 -7.65
N LEU A 288 4.69 -20.81 -7.65
CA LEU A 288 6.09 -20.90 -8.07
C LEU A 288 6.94 -21.76 -7.14
N LEU A 289 6.75 -21.66 -5.82
CA LEU A 289 7.43 -22.54 -4.85
C LEU A 289 7.09 -24.02 -5.03
N GLY A 290 5.99 -24.35 -5.72
CA GLY A 290 5.64 -25.72 -6.09
C GLY A 290 6.36 -26.26 -7.33
N VAL A 291 6.97 -25.39 -8.14
CA VAL A 291 7.55 -25.77 -9.45
C VAL A 291 9.00 -25.32 -9.65
N MET A 292 9.54 -24.46 -8.79
CA MET A 292 10.91 -23.96 -8.88
C MET A 292 11.50 -23.64 -7.50
N SER A 293 12.81 -23.37 -7.48
CA SER A 293 13.53 -22.99 -6.26
C SER A 293 13.01 -21.67 -5.67
N ALA A 294 13.17 -21.50 -4.35
CA ALA A 294 12.78 -20.28 -3.65
C ALA A 294 13.42 -19.02 -4.26
N THR A 295 14.70 -19.10 -4.67
CA THR A 295 15.42 -17.99 -5.32
C THR A 295 14.80 -17.61 -6.66
N ASN A 296 14.50 -18.60 -7.53
CA ASN A 296 13.90 -18.31 -8.84
C ASN A 296 12.46 -17.79 -8.69
N ALA A 297 11.70 -18.36 -7.75
CA ALA A 297 10.36 -17.87 -7.42
C ALA A 297 10.38 -16.42 -6.92
N LEU A 298 11.37 -16.08 -6.09
CA LEU A 298 11.60 -14.73 -5.58
C LEU A 298 11.87 -13.73 -6.70
N ASP A 299 12.76 -14.06 -7.64
CA ASP A 299 13.08 -13.18 -8.77
C ASP A 299 11.90 -13.00 -9.72
N PHE A 300 11.14 -14.07 -9.98
CA PHE A 300 9.95 -14.02 -10.81
C PHE A 300 8.88 -13.11 -10.19
N VAL A 301 8.52 -13.33 -8.91
CA VAL A 301 7.51 -12.51 -8.22
C VAL A 301 7.97 -11.07 -8.08
N ARG A 302 9.26 -10.85 -7.78
CA ARG A 302 9.86 -9.50 -7.70
C ARG A 302 9.66 -8.76 -9.02
N SER A 303 9.91 -9.42 -10.15
CA SER A 303 9.76 -8.85 -11.49
C SER A 303 8.29 -8.60 -11.82
N ALA A 304 7.41 -9.60 -11.66
CA ALA A 304 5.98 -9.49 -11.91
C ALA A 304 5.32 -8.37 -11.07
N MET A 305 5.81 -8.13 -9.86
CA MET A 305 5.30 -7.11 -8.95
C MET A 305 6.05 -5.76 -9.04
N LEU A 306 7.11 -5.64 -9.83
CA LEU A 306 7.97 -4.46 -9.91
C LEU A 306 8.51 -4.02 -8.54
N HIS A 307 9.03 -4.96 -7.77
CA HIS A 307 9.68 -4.69 -6.49
C HIS A 307 11.15 -4.29 -6.68
N LYS A 308 11.49 -3.07 -6.24
CA LYS A 308 12.88 -2.61 -6.25
C LYS A 308 13.78 -3.44 -5.32
N SER A 309 13.27 -3.80 -4.15
CA SER A 309 14.01 -4.51 -3.10
C SER A 309 13.52 -5.95 -2.96
N GLU A 310 14.47 -6.88 -3.05
CA GLU A 310 14.25 -8.31 -2.79
C GLU A 310 13.66 -8.58 -1.41
N ALA A 311 14.13 -7.84 -0.39
CA ALA A 311 13.59 -7.93 0.98
C ALA A 311 12.07 -7.69 1.05
N THR A 312 11.50 -6.93 0.11
CA THR A 312 10.04 -6.75 0.02
C THR A 312 9.36 -8.02 -0.45
N THR A 313 9.92 -8.69 -1.47
CA THR A 313 9.39 -9.95 -2.01
C THR A 313 9.61 -11.12 -1.06
N MET A 314 10.73 -11.15 -0.32
CA MET A 314 11.05 -12.20 0.65
C MET A 314 9.99 -12.32 1.77
N ARG A 315 9.26 -11.23 2.06
CA ARG A 315 8.13 -11.25 3.00
C ARG A 315 7.05 -12.26 2.58
N TYR A 316 6.86 -12.50 1.29
CA TYR A 316 5.88 -13.45 0.78
C TYR A 316 6.26 -14.90 1.10
N ILE A 317 7.53 -15.27 0.94
CA ILE A 317 8.05 -16.59 1.33
C ILE A 317 7.85 -16.80 2.84
N LYS A 318 8.36 -15.86 3.65
CA LYS A 318 8.21 -15.89 5.10
C LYS A 318 6.75 -15.99 5.52
N PHE A 319 5.85 -15.26 4.86
CA PHE A 319 4.42 -15.33 5.16
C PHE A 319 3.84 -16.72 4.88
N ILE A 320 4.17 -17.33 3.74
CA ILE A 320 3.68 -18.66 3.36
C ILE A 320 4.19 -19.74 4.33
N GLU A 321 5.49 -19.75 4.62
CA GLU A 321 6.11 -20.72 5.54
C GLU A 321 5.51 -20.61 6.95
N ASN A 322 5.44 -19.39 7.48
CA ASN A 322 4.86 -19.17 8.81
C ASN A 322 3.36 -19.47 8.85
N SER A 323 2.63 -19.32 7.74
CA SER A 323 1.21 -19.67 7.69
C SER A 323 1.00 -21.18 7.76
N LYS A 324 1.86 -21.98 7.12
CA LYS A 324 1.83 -23.46 7.22
C LYS A 324 2.11 -23.90 8.66
N ALA A 325 3.20 -23.41 9.24
CA ALA A 325 3.56 -23.71 10.63
C ALA A 325 2.46 -23.32 11.62
N LYS A 326 1.78 -22.18 11.40
CA LYS A 326 0.63 -21.77 12.23
C LYS A 326 -0.59 -22.67 12.07
N GLN A 327 -0.88 -23.17 10.88
CA GLN A 327 -2.02 -24.09 10.67
C GLN A 327 -1.78 -25.45 11.34
N GLU A 328 -0.56 -25.96 11.22
CA GLU A 328 -0.12 -27.19 11.89
C GLU A 328 -0.18 -27.01 13.42
N LEU A 329 0.43 -25.93 13.94
CA LEU A 329 0.40 -25.59 15.36
C LEU A 329 -1.02 -25.35 15.86
N SER A 330 -1.88 -24.64 15.12
CA SER A 330 -3.27 -24.40 15.54
C SER A 330 -4.05 -25.70 15.70
N SER A 331 -3.78 -26.68 14.82
CA SER A 331 -4.44 -27.99 14.87
C SER A 331 -3.98 -28.78 16.09
N GLU A 332 -2.68 -28.75 16.39
CA GLU A 332 -2.08 -29.41 17.56
C GLU A 332 -2.45 -28.72 18.88
N TYR A 333 -2.37 -27.38 18.91
CA TYR A 333 -2.76 -26.56 20.05
C TYR A 333 -4.24 -26.74 20.39
N SER A 334 -5.14 -26.73 19.38
CA SER A 334 -6.56 -27.01 19.63
C SER A 334 -6.75 -28.40 20.26
N ARG A 335 -6.01 -29.42 19.79
CA ARG A 335 -6.06 -30.78 20.38
C ARG A 335 -5.58 -30.83 21.82
N LEU A 336 -4.52 -30.07 22.16
CA LEU A 336 -3.97 -30.01 23.51
C LEU A 336 -4.97 -29.43 24.54
N PHE A 337 -5.88 -28.56 24.09
CA PHE A 337 -6.86 -27.91 24.96
C PHE A 337 -8.29 -28.45 24.82
N THR A 338 -8.61 -29.20 23.77
CA THR A 338 -9.86 -30.00 23.74
C THR A 338 -9.81 -31.08 24.81
N GLY A 339 -10.72 -31.01 25.79
CA GLY A 339 -10.78 -31.88 26.97
C GLY A 339 -10.30 -31.23 28.28
N VAL A 340 -9.72 -30.02 28.23
CA VAL A 340 -9.42 -29.24 29.44
C VAL A 340 -10.69 -28.58 30.00
N GLU A 341 -11.67 -28.29 29.14
CA GLU A 341 -12.98 -27.73 29.53
C GLU A 341 -13.84 -28.72 30.35
N GLU A 342 -13.73 -30.04 30.10
CA GLU A 342 -14.42 -31.06 30.91
C GLU A 342 -13.94 -31.09 32.37
N LYS A 343 -12.68 -30.68 32.63
CA LYS A 343 -12.13 -30.58 33.98
C LYS A 343 -12.49 -29.28 34.70
N TRP A 344 -12.93 -28.25 33.97
CA TRP A 344 -13.35 -26.98 34.56
C TRP A 344 -14.84 -26.96 34.93
N GLY A 345 -15.65 -27.84 34.32
CA GLY A 345 -17.09 -27.99 34.56
C GLY A 345 -17.48 -29.13 35.50
N GLY A 346 -16.60 -29.55 36.40
CA GLY A 346 -16.91 -30.56 37.42
C GLY A 346 -18.04 -30.08 38.34
N ARG A 347 -19.25 -30.61 38.12
CA ARG A 347 -20.35 -30.59 39.08
C ARG A 347 -19.86 -31.19 40.39
N GLU A 348 -19.96 -30.44 41.48
CA GLU A 348 -19.99 -31.05 42.81
C GLU A 348 -21.29 -31.88 42.94
N PRO A 349 -21.22 -33.12 43.48
CA PRO A 349 -22.40 -33.91 43.80
C PRO A 349 -23.23 -33.33 44.95
#